data_AF-A0A1V9EEG2-F1
#
_entry.id   AF-A0A1V9EEG2-F1
#
_cell.length_a   1.000
_cell.length_b   1.000
_cell.length_c   1.000
_cell.angle_alpha   90.00
_cell.angle_beta   90.00
_cell.angle_gamma   90.00
#
_symmetry.space_group_name_H-M   'P 1'
#
loop_
_entity.id
_entity.type
_entity.pdbx_description
1 polymer ?
#
loop_
_entity_poly.entity_id
_entity_poly.type
_entity_poly.pdbx_seq_one_letter_code
_entity_poly.pdbx_strand_id
1 'polypeptide(L)'
;MLFTTDKQTLEDLNIFGKHGGNALFNIYNRCITRGGASIMEEMFRYPLSDERAINQRIGIIKYFAASEKEFPFNATHFDAAETYLNNTDERTRLSSGDQTLTRKLGNMIAVDVETQIIHKGVQAVTEILKTVGGFVATLHTPFYQAEKEAVVDMVSEPGLLPVLNSSIRLSQPDMVQFDTLLRFRYRDSIRKLLRHIYFLDVYMAVAKVAVAHNFVFPEAMSNSNYLVKLNGVYHPQVKNAVPNTIHISPEGNVIFLTGANMAGKSTFMKSLSIALYTAHMGFPVAAKQMEFVVLDGIYTTINLPDNLGMGASHFYAEVLRVKKIAHELSQNKKLFIVFDELFRGTNVKDAYEATIAITTAFASRKNSLFVISTHIIEAGEVLKERCANVRFLYLPTRMNGSQPVYTYTLEEGITNDRHGMIIISNEGILNILEAGLKQRSVV
;
A
#
# COMPACT_ATOMS: atom_id res chain seq x y z
N MET A 1 15.55 -2.32 -10.69
CA MET A 1 14.38 -2.53 -11.58
C MET A 1 13.20 -1.79 -10.97
N LEU A 2 12.05 -1.71 -11.63
CA LEU A 2 10.83 -1.21 -11.00
C LEU A 2 10.06 -2.40 -10.42
N PHE A 3 9.46 -2.21 -9.24
CA PHE A 3 8.58 -3.21 -8.67
C PHE A 3 7.33 -3.37 -9.56
N THR A 4 7.02 -4.60 -9.97
CA THR A 4 5.90 -4.88 -10.89
C THR A 4 4.68 -5.40 -10.15
N THR A 5 3.52 -4.88 -10.51
CA THR A 5 2.22 -5.37 -10.06
C THR A 5 1.16 -4.97 -11.08
N ASP A 6 -0.12 -5.23 -10.81
CA ASP A 6 -1.20 -4.84 -11.70
C ASP A 6 -2.52 -4.54 -10.98
N LYS A 7 -3.47 -4.01 -11.76
CA LYS A 7 -4.79 -3.60 -11.29
C LYS A 7 -5.52 -4.72 -10.53
N GLN A 8 -5.47 -5.96 -11.02
CA GLN A 8 -6.10 -7.09 -10.32
C GLN A 8 -5.51 -7.26 -8.91
N THR A 9 -4.19 -7.19 -8.78
CA THR A 9 -3.51 -7.30 -7.48
C THR A 9 -3.91 -6.15 -6.55
N LEU A 10 -3.94 -4.91 -7.05
CA LEU A 10 -4.38 -3.76 -6.26
C LEU A 10 -5.83 -3.89 -5.78
N GLU A 11 -6.71 -4.51 -6.59
CA GLU A 11 -8.11 -4.76 -6.24
C GLU A 11 -8.25 -5.91 -5.23
N ASP A 12 -7.54 -7.03 -5.42
CA ASP A 12 -7.54 -8.19 -4.51
C ASP A 12 -7.12 -7.78 -3.08
N LEU A 13 -6.09 -6.94 -3.00
CA LEU A 13 -5.54 -6.40 -1.75
C LEU A 13 -6.26 -5.16 -1.23
N ASN A 14 -7.29 -4.71 -1.97
CA ASN A 14 -8.11 -3.55 -1.61
C ASN A 14 -7.29 -2.29 -1.29
N ILE A 15 -6.25 -2.02 -2.11
CA ILE A 15 -5.29 -0.95 -1.85
C ILE A 15 -5.97 0.42 -1.80
N PHE A 16 -6.77 0.74 -2.81
CA PHE A 16 -7.47 2.04 -2.94
C PHE A 16 -8.99 1.95 -2.66
N GLY A 17 -9.53 0.74 -2.49
CA GLY A 17 -10.97 0.56 -2.31
C GLY A 17 -11.78 0.61 -3.60
N LYS A 18 -12.97 0.01 -3.57
CA LYS A 18 -14.07 0.33 -4.49
C LYS A 18 -15.14 1.03 -3.66
N HIS A 19 -15.35 2.33 -3.87
CA HIS A 19 -16.42 3.12 -3.23
C HIS A 19 -16.38 3.21 -1.69
N GLY A 20 -15.36 3.88 -1.14
CA GLY A 20 -15.44 4.57 0.16
C GLY A 20 -15.78 3.71 1.38
N GLY A 21 -14.76 3.13 2.03
CA GLY A 21 -14.90 2.70 3.42
C GLY A 21 -13.66 2.01 3.99
N ASN A 22 -13.15 0.98 3.31
CA ASN A 22 -12.18 0.06 3.93
C ASN A 22 -10.92 -0.16 3.07
N ALA A 23 -10.34 0.86 2.46
CA ALA A 23 -9.10 0.71 1.67
C ALA A 23 -7.85 0.63 2.58
N LEU A 24 -6.81 -0.12 2.16
CA LEU A 24 -5.51 -0.15 2.85
C LEU A 24 -4.89 1.26 2.93
N PHE A 25 -4.99 2.03 1.84
CA PHE A 25 -4.54 3.42 1.76
C PHE A 25 -5.07 4.29 2.90
N ASN A 26 -6.34 4.10 3.30
CA ASN A 26 -6.98 4.88 4.36
C ASN A 26 -6.44 4.59 5.76
N ILE A 27 -5.74 3.46 5.96
CA ILE A 27 -5.05 3.17 7.22
C ILE A 27 -3.84 4.10 7.36
N TYR A 28 -3.07 4.25 6.28
CA TYR A 28 -1.81 4.99 6.27
C TYR A 28 -1.97 6.49 6.01
N ASN A 29 -2.94 6.89 5.19
CA ASN A 29 -3.12 8.29 4.81
C ASN A 29 -3.70 9.12 5.96
N ARG A 30 -2.77 9.66 6.76
CA ARG A 30 -2.99 10.65 7.82
C ARG A 30 -2.22 11.93 7.54
N CYS A 31 -1.88 12.18 6.27
CA CYS A 31 -1.16 13.37 5.84
C CYS A 31 -1.99 14.62 6.14
N ILE A 32 -1.31 15.68 6.54
CA ILE A 32 -1.92 16.98 6.82
C ILE A 32 -2.10 17.78 5.51
N THR A 33 -1.20 17.57 4.56
CA THR A 33 -1.16 18.27 3.27
C THR A 33 -1.74 17.39 2.15
N ARG A 34 -2.38 18.04 1.17
CA ARG A 34 -2.84 17.37 -0.06
C ARG A 34 -1.68 16.82 -0.89
N GLY A 35 -0.58 17.57 -0.95
CA GLY A 35 0.66 17.12 -1.60
C GLY A 35 1.23 15.86 -0.95
N GLY A 36 1.25 15.77 0.39
CA GLY A 36 1.64 14.56 1.11
C GLY A 36 0.72 13.37 0.79
N ALA A 37 -0.60 13.57 0.79
CA ALA A 37 -1.55 12.53 0.41
C ALA A 37 -1.33 12.03 -1.04
N SER A 38 -1.03 12.95 -1.98
CA SER A 38 -0.72 12.62 -3.37
C SER A 38 0.59 11.83 -3.52
N ILE A 39 1.65 12.21 -2.80
CA ILE A 39 2.91 11.46 -2.76
C ILE A 39 2.69 10.06 -2.18
N MET A 40 1.90 9.94 -1.11
CA MET A 40 1.58 8.63 -0.54
C MET A 40 0.84 7.76 -1.54
N GLU A 41 -0.12 8.31 -2.29
CA GLU A 41 -0.82 7.59 -3.35
C GLU A 41 0.17 7.10 -4.43
N GLU A 42 1.12 7.94 -4.84
CA GLU A 42 2.21 7.56 -5.76
C GLU A 42 3.04 6.41 -5.18
N MET A 43 3.41 6.45 -3.90
CA MET A 43 4.15 5.37 -3.23
C MET A 43 3.37 4.05 -3.21
N PHE A 44 2.04 4.10 -3.05
CA PHE A 44 1.17 2.92 -3.15
C PHE A 44 1.02 2.41 -4.57
N ARG A 45 1.21 3.24 -5.61
CA ARG A 45 1.17 2.80 -7.01
C ARG A 45 2.49 2.22 -7.47
N TYR A 46 3.59 2.71 -6.90
CA TYR A 46 4.96 2.36 -7.30
C TYR A 46 5.82 1.99 -6.07
N PRO A 47 5.63 0.78 -5.51
CA PRO A 47 6.52 0.28 -4.45
C PRO A 47 7.98 0.18 -4.90
N LEU A 48 8.89 0.07 -3.94
CA LEU A 48 10.32 -0.05 -4.19
C LEU A 48 10.71 -1.51 -4.44
N SER A 49 11.80 -1.72 -5.18
CA SER A 49 12.44 -3.04 -5.36
C SER A 49 13.96 -2.96 -5.13
N ASP A 50 14.37 -2.00 -4.28
CA ASP A 50 15.77 -1.81 -3.88
C ASP A 50 15.89 -1.85 -2.36
N GLU A 51 16.81 -2.68 -1.86
CA GLU A 51 17.02 -2.91 -0.43
C GLU A 51 17.37 -1.62 0.30
N ARG A 52 18.30 -0.83 -0.25
CA ARG A 52 18.81 0.38 0.40
C ARG A 52 17.73 1.44 0.46
N ALA A 53 16.97 1.64 -0.62
CA ALA A 53 15.87 2.58 -0.66
C ALA A 53 14.75 2.21 0.32
N ILE A 54 14.41 0.91 0.44
CA ILE A 54 13.41 0.42 1.40
C ILE A 54 13.89 0.69 2.84
N ASN A 55 15.10 0.24 3.19
CA ASN A 55 15.64 0.38 4.54
C ASN A 55 15.92 1.85 4.91
N GLN A 56 16.30 2.70 3.95
CA GLN A 56 16.43 4.15 4.17
C GLN A 56 15.09 4.76 4.58
N ARG A 57 14.03 4.49 3.81
CA ARG A 57 12.69 4.99 4.11
C ARG A 57 12.17 4.48 5.46
N ILE A 58 12.36 3.20 5.75
CA ILE A 58 12.03 2.60 7.04
C ILE A 58 12.78 3.30 8.17
N GLY A 59 14.07 3.58 8.00
CA GLY A 59 14.89 4.30 8.97
C GLY A 59 14.39 5.72 9.25
N ILE A 60 13.97 6.46 8.22
CA ILE A 60 13.37 7.79 8.37
C ILE A 60 12.07 7.71 9.19
N ILE A 61 11.16 6.82 8.82
CA ILE A 61 9.85 6.69 9.48
C ILE A 61 10.02 6.19 10.92
N LYS A 62 10.91 5.22 11.15
CA LYS A 62 11.24 4.71 12.49
C LYS A 62 11.82 5.80 13.39
N TYR A 63 12.67 6.67 12.85
CA TYR A 63 13.16 7.84 13.59
C TYR A 63 12.01 8.75 14.01
N PHE A 64 11.09 9.09 13.10
CA PHE A 64 9.94 9.94 13.45
C PHE A 64 9.02 9.28 14.48
N ALA A 65 8.80 7.97 14.38
CA ALA A 65 7.99 7.22 15.33
C ALA A 65 8.58 7.23 16.76
N ALA A 66 9.91 7.27 16.89
CA ALA A 66 10.60 7.35 18.17
C ALA A 66 10.76 8.79 18.69
N SER A 67 10.70 9.81 17.82
CA SER A 67 11.01 11.19 18.16
C SER A 67 9.86 12.00 18.80
N GLU A 68 8.63 11.48 18.75
CA GLU A 68 7.39 12.18 19.17
C GLU A 68 7.18 13.59 18.57
N LYS A 69 7.96 13.96 17.54
CA LYS A 69 7.85 15.28 16.89
C LYS A 69 6.54 15.40 16.12
N GLU A 70 5.89 16.55 16.23
CA GLU A 70 4.72 16.90 15.44
C GLU A 70 5.08 17.63 14.15
N PHE A 71 4.22 17.50 13.15
CA PHE A 71 4.37 18.20 11.88
C PHE A 71 4.19 19.70 12.14
N PRO A 72 5.22 20.54 11.93
CA PRO A 72 5.26 21.89 12.47
C PRO A 72 4.52 22.93 11.61
N PHE A 73 3.86 22.51 10.53
CA PHE A 73 3.27 23.40 9.55
C PHE A 73 1.75 23.43 9.63
N ASN A 74 1.16 24.58 9.30
CA ASN A 74 -0.27 24.72 9.13
C ASN A 74 -0.71 24.28 7.72
N ALA A 75 -1.66 23.36 7.64
CA ALA A 75 -2.24 22.86 6.39
C ALA A 75 -2.72 23.98 5.46
N THR A 76 -3.33 25.04 6.00
CA THR A 76 -3.91 26.13 5.19
C THR A 76 -2.86 26.93 4.43
N HIS A 77 -1.60 26.93 4.89
CA HIS A 77 -0.51 27.59 4.17
C HIS A 77 -0.15 26.86 2.88
N PHE A 78 -0.30 25.54 2.82
CA PHE A 78 0.00 24.79 1.60
C PHE A 78 -1.04 25.04 0.51
N ASP A 79 -2.34 25.05 0.86
CA ASP A 79 -3.40 25.37 -0.11
C ASP A 79 -3.24 26.78 -0.69
N ALA A 80 -2.90 27.76 0.16
CA ALA A 80 -2.60 29.13 -0.27
C ALA A 80 -1.33 29.20 -1.13
N ALA A 81 -0.25 28.51 -0.74
CA ALA A 81 1.01 28.49 -1.48
C ALA A 81 0.86 27.83 -2.86
N GLU A 82 0.12 26.72 -2.97
CA GLU A 82 -0.11 26.06 -4.26
C GLU A 82 -0.92 26.94 -5.21
N THR A 83 -2.02 27.52 -4.72
CA THR A 83 -2.86 28.43 -5.52
C THR A 83 -2.03 29.61 -6.03
N TYR A 84 -1.21 30.17 -5.16
CA TYR A 84 -0.32 31.29 -5.45
C TYR A 84 0.78 30.94 -6.48
N LEU A 85 1.51 29.85 -6.29
CA LEU A 85 2.60 29.43 -7.18
C LEU A 85 2.10 28.94 -8.55
N ASN A 86 0.82 28.53 -8.65
CA ASN A 86 0.20 28.16 -9.92
C ASN A 86 -0.18 29.37 -10.77
N ASN A 87 -0.32 30.56 -10.18
CA ASN A 87 -0.59 31.78 -10.93
C ASN A 87 0.71 32.36 -11.53
N THR A 88 0.98 32.07 -12.80
CA THR A 88 2.16 32.57 -13.51
C THR A 88 1.89 33.80 -14.38
N ASP A 89 0.70 34.41 -14.31
CA ASP A 89 0.37 35.58 -15.13
C ASP A 89 1.10 36.83 -14.59
N GLU A 90 2.02 37.39 -15.38
CA GLU A 90 2.77 38.59 -15.00
C GLU A 90 1.88 39.82 -14.74
N ARG A 91 0.67 39.87 -15.32
CA ARG A 91 -0.29 40.98 -15.10
C ARG A 91 -0.86 41.02 -13.69
N THR A 92 -0.67 39.93 -12.96
CA THR A 92 -1.12 39.72 -11.57
C THR A 92 0.02 39.93 -10.58
N ARG A 93 1.23 40.27 -11.05
CA ARG A 93 2.37 40.61 -10.18
C ARG A 93 2.03 41.86 -9.37
N LEU A 94 2.30 41.82 -8.07
CA LEU A 94 2.14 43.00 -7.23
C LEU A 94 3.08 44.12 -7.69
N SER A 95 2.57 45.35 -7.73
CA SER A 95 3.36 46.53 -8.08
C SER A 95 3.20 47.63 -7.04
N SER A 96 4.27 48.40 -6.82
CA SER A 96 4.27 49.52 -5.86
C SER A 96 3.26 50.63 -6.20
N GLY A 97 2.66 50.59 -7.40
CA GLY A 97 1.73 51.58 -7.93
C GLY A 97 0.25 51.16 -7.95
N ASP A 98 -0.12 49.97 -7.46
CA ASP A 98 -1.47 49.39 -7.58
C ASP A 98 -2.60 50.18 -6.86
N GLN A 99 -2.29 51.32 -6.22
CA GLN A 99 -3.28 52.27 -5.72
C GLN A 99 -3.46 53.54 -6.57
N THR A 100 -2.73 53.71 -7.68
CA THR A 100 -3.00 54.85 -8.58
C THR A 100 -4.32 54.61 -9.32
N LEU A 101 -5.20 55.61 -9.19
CA LEU A 101 -6.60 55.76 -9.63
C LEU A 101 -7.03 55.11 -10.97
N THR A 102 -6.12 54.70 -11.84
CA THR A 102 -6.36 54.24 -13.21
C THR A 102 -6.90 52.81 -13.33
N ARG A 103 -6.76 51.95 -12.30
CA ARG A 103 -7.34 50.58 -12.30
C ARG A 103 -8.68 50.46 -11.57
N LYS A 104 -9.13 51.53 -10.88
CA LYS A 104 -10.38 51.58 -10.10
C LYS A 104 -11.67 51.57 -10.94
N LEU A 105 -11.61 51.75 -12.26
CA LEU A 105 -12.81 51.97 -13.09
C LEU A 105 -13.30 50.77 -13.92
N GLY A 106 -12.74 49.57 -13.72
CA GLY A 106 -13.32 48.35 -14.30
C GLY A 106 -12.87 47.09 -13.55
N ASN A 107 -13.82 46.41 -12.89
CA ASN A 107 -13.66 45.15 -12.12
C ASN A 107 -13.08 45.26 -10.69
N MET A 108 -13.57 46.19 -9.85
CA MET A 108 -13.11 46.35 -8.44
C MET A 108 -13.17 45.06 -7.59
N ILE A 109 -14.19 44.20 -7.76
CA ILE A 109 -14.39 43.05 -6.88
C ILE A 109 -13.41 41.90 -7.20
N ALA A 110 -13.19 41.61 -8.49
CA ALA A 110 -12.30 40.53 -8.91
C ALA A 110 -10.81 40.85 -8.64
N VAL A 111 -10.41 42.11 -8.85
CA VAL A 111 -9.03 42.58 -8.61
C VAL A 111 -8.66 42.55 -7.12
N ASP A 112 -9.61 42.84 -6.24
CA ASP A 112 -9.39 42.79 -4.78
C ASP A 112 -9.22 41.33 -4.29
N VAL A 113 -10.05 40.40 -4.78
CA VAL A 113 -9.95 38.98 -4.43
C VAL A 113 -8.62 38.37 -4.89
N GLU A 114 -8.17 38.66 -6.11
CA GLU A 114 -6.92 38.14 -6.64
C GLU A 114 -5.69 38.68 -5.87
N THR A 115 -5.69 39.98 -5.55
CA THR A 115 -4.65 40.60 -4.72
C THR A 115 -4.60 39.96 -3.33
N GLN A 116 -5.76 39.70 -2.71
CA GLN A 116 -5.82 39.02 -1.41
C GLN A 116 -5.28 37.59 -1.47
N ILE A 117 -5.54 36.85 -2.55
CA ILE A 117 -4.99 35.50 -2.76
C ILE A 117 -3.46 35.58 -2.84
N ILE A 118 -2.91 36.53 -3.58
CA ILE A 118 -1.46 36.73 -3.70
C ILE A 118 -0.85 37.09 -2.34
N HIS A 119 -1.44 38.03 -1.59
CA HIS A 119 -0.97 38.40 -0.26
C HIS A 119 -0.96 37.19 0.69
N LYS A 120 -2.03 36.40 0.71
CA LYS A 120 -2.09 35.15 1.50
C LYS A 120 -1.03 34.15 1.06
N GLY A 121 -0.78 34.04 -0.25
CA GLY A 121 0.24 33.18 -0.83
C GLY A 121 1.66 33.56 -0.42
N VAL A 122 2.03 34.84 -0.55
CA VAL A 122 3.34 35.37 -0.13
C VAL A 122 3.57 35.13 1.35
N GLN A 123 2.56 35.43 2.18
CA GLN A 123 2.60 35.18 3.63
C GLN A 123 2.81 33.69 3.92
N ALA A 124 2.02 32.82 3.31
CA ALA A 124 2.08 31.37 3.52
C ALA A 124 3.45 30.79 3.13
N VAL A 125 3.99 31.14 1.96
CA VAL A 125 5.30 30.66 1.51
C VAL A 125 6.42 31.17 2.43
N THR A 126 6.33 32.42 2.89
CA THR A 126 7.29 33.00 3.84
C THR A 126 7.30 32.26 5.17
N GLU A 127 6.12 31.94 5.71
CA GLU A 127 6.00 31.17 6.96
C GLU A 127 6.51 29.73 6.80
N ILE A 128 6.22 29.08 5.66
CA ILE A 128 6.73 27.74 5.34
C ILE A 128 8.27 27.75 5.29
N LEU A 129 8.88 28.71 4.59
CA LEU A 129 10.33 28.86 4.45
C LEU A 129 11.03 29.03 5.80
N LYS A 130 10.47 29.87 6.69
CA LYS A 130 11.02 30.08 8.03
C LYS A 130 10.88 28.83 8.90
N THR A 131 9.72 28.17 8.83
CA THR A 131 9.42 26.99 9.66
C THR A 131 10.30 25.80 9.28
N VAL A 132 10.48 25.53 7.99
CA VAL A 132 11.21 24.35 7.53
C VAL A 132 12.69 24.41 7.90
N GLY A 133 13.33 25.57 7.78
CA GLY A 133 14.75 25.73 8.14
C GLY A 133 15.00 25.43 9.62
N GLY A 134 14.16 25.99 10.50
CA GLY A 134 14.23 25.73 11.94
C GLY A 134 13.96 24.27 12.29
N PHE A 135 12.93 23.67 11.69
CA PHE A 135 12.55 22.28 11.98
C PHE A 135 13.61 21.27 11.55
N VAL A 136 14.11 21.39 10.32
CA VAL A 136 15.09 20.45 9.74
C VAL A 136 16.42 20.50 10.49
N ALA A 137 16.82 21.65 11.03
CA ALA A 137 18.00 21.77 11.88
C ALA A 137 17.92 20.83 13.11
N THR A 138 16.72 20.63 13.67
CA THR A 138 16.48 19.75 14.84
C THR A 138 16.46 18.26 14.54
N LEU A 139 16.58 17.86 13.27
CA LEU A 139 16.54 16.46 12.86
C LEU A 139 17.94 15.87 12.88
N HIS A 140 18.12 14.79 13.64
CA HIS A 140 19.40 14.11 13.84
C HIS A 140 19.28 12.62 13.53
N THR A 141 19.32 12.27 12.24
CA THR A 141 19.31 10.88 11.79
C THR A 141 20.10 10.72 10.49
N PRO A 142 20.95 9.69 10.36
CA PRO A 142 21.68 9.44 9.12
C PRO A 142 20.74 9.10 7.95
N PHE A 143 19.53 8.60 8.24
CA PHE A 143 18.58 8.18 7.20
C PHE A 143 17.93 9.34 6.44
N TYR A 144 17.90 10.55 7.00
CA TYR A 144 17.28 11.75 6.41
C TYR A 144 18.32 12.81 6.04
N GLN A 145 19.61 12.46 6.06
CA GLN A 145 20.69 13.44 5.92
C GLN A 145 20.70 14.10 4.53
N ALA A 146 20.49 13.32 3.47
CA ALA A 146 20.47 13.84 2.09
C ALA A 146 19.29 14.79 1.85
N GLU A 147 18.10 14.45 2.35
CA GLU A 147 16.92 15.30 2.28
C GLU A 147 17.08 16.57 3.11
N LYS A 148 17.70 16.44 4.30
CA LYS A 148 18.05 17.57 5.17
C LYS A 148 18.99 18.54 4.47
N GLU A 149 20.08 18.05 3.88
CA GLU A 149 21.05 18.87 3.14
C GLU A 149 20.38 19.59 1.97
N ALA A 150 19.59 18.87 1.16
CA ALA A 150 18.87 19.48 0.04
C ALA A 150 17.94 20.62 0.48
N VAL A 151 17.23 20.45 1.61
CA VAL A 151 16.38 21.50 2.17
C VAL A 151 17.20 22.67 2.71
N VAL A 152 18.29 22.39 3.43
CA VAL A 152 19.21 23.41 3.98
C VAL A 152 19.82 24.25 2.88
N ASP A 153 20.27 23.64 1.78
CA ASP A 153 20.82 24.34 0.62
C ASP A 153 19.77 25.29 0.02
N MET A 154 18.53 24.82 -0.17
CA MET A 154 17.44 25.65 -0.70
C MET A 154 17.09 26.83 0.19
N VAL A 155 17.08 26.67 1.52
CA VAL A 155 16.82 27.79 2.45
C VAL A 155 18.05 28.65 2.72
N SER A 156 19.23 28.26 2.26
CA SER A 156 20.46 29.07 2.41
C SER A 156 20.77 29.91 1.17
N GLU A 157 19.93 29.83 0.14
CA GLU A 157 20.04 30.62 -1.08
C GLU A 157 20.10 32.13 -0.79
N PRO A 158 21.16 32.85 -1.19
CA PRO A 158 21.36 34.26 -0.84
C PRO A 158 20.18 35.17 -1.21
N GLY A 159 19.49 34.86 -2.30
CA GLY A 159 18.33 35.62 -2.76
C GLY A 159 17.06 35.42 -1.92
N LEU A 160 17.00 34.40 -1.08
CA LEU A 160 15.90 34.13 -0.15
C LEU A 160 16.16 34.66 1.27
N LEU A 161 17.39 35.08 1.59
CA LEU A 161 17.74 35.66 2.89
C LEU A 161 16.84 36.85 3.32
N PRO A 162 16.44 37.79 2.43
CA PRO A 162 15.49 38.84 2.81
C PRO A 162 14.15 38.29 3.29
N VAL A 163 13.65 37.22 2.66
CA VAL A 163 12.40 36.55 3.03
C VAL A 163 12.54 35.88 4.38
N LEU A 164 13.65 35.17 4.61
CA LEU A 164 13.90 34.42 5.84
C LEU A 164 14.12 35.32 7.05
N ASN A 165 14.78 36.47 6.86
CA ASN A 165 15.08 37.43 7.93
C ASN A 165 13.96 38.44 8.17
N SER A 166 12.89 38.43 7.37
CA SER A 166 11.76 39.35 7.52
C SER A 166 10.96 39.12 8.83
N SER A 167 10.15 40.09 9.22
CA SER A 167 9.13 39.89 10.26
C SER A 167 8.06 38.89 9.81
N ILE A 168 7.33 38.29 10.76
CA ILE A 168 6.17 37.45 10.44
C ILE A 168 5.10 38.28 9.74
N ARG A 169 4.84 39.51 10.22
CA ARG A 169 3.94 40.45 9.57
C ARG A 169 4.70 41.23 8.49
N LEU A 170 4.36 40.99 7.23
CA LEU A 170 5.03 41.63 6.09
C LEU A 170 4.48 43.03 5.84
N SER A 171 5.37 43.97 5.54
CA SER A 171 4.99 45.31 5.08
C SER A 171 4.55 45.27 3.61
N GLN A 172 3.88 46.33 3.14
CA GLN A 172 3.48 46.40 1.72
C GLN A 172 4.68 46.36 0.75
N PRO A 173 5.79 47.07 1.00
CA PRO A 173 7.00 46.91 0.20
C PRO A 173 7.54 45.47 0.19
N ASP A 174 7.54 44.80 1.34
CA ASP A 174 8.00 43.41 1.45
C ASP A 174 7.11 42.47 0.63
N MET A 175 5.78 42.66 0.66
CA MET A 175 4.84 41.86 -0.13
C MET A 175 5.14 41.95 -1.63
N VAL A 176 5.35 43.16 -2.16
CA VAL A 176 5.68 43.40 -3.58
C VAL A 176 7.02 42.75 -3.95
N GLN A 177 8.03 42.96 -3.11
CA GLN A 177 9.36 42.40 -3.33
C GLN A 177 9.33 40.87 -3.30
N PHE A 178 8.68 40.30 -2.29
CA PHE A 178 8.63 38.85 -2.08
C PHE A 178 7.76 38.18 -3.12
N ASP A 179 6.70 38.83 -3.62
CA ASP A 179 5.95 38.29 -4.75
C ASP A 179 6.85 38.07 -5.97
N THR A 180 7.64 39.08 -6.30
CA THR A 180 8.60 39.01 -7.40
C THR A 180 9.64 37.90 -7.18
N LEU A 181 10.20 37.81 -5.98
CA LEU A 181 11.20 36.79 -5.65
C LEU A 181 10.61 35.38 -5.66
N LEU A 182 9.51 35.14 -4.97
CA LEU A 182 8.96 33.81 -4.70
C LEU A 182 8.26 33.24 -5.94
N ARG A 183 7.37 34.00 -6.58
CA ARG A 183 6.53 33.46 -7.67
C ARG A 183 7.16 33.55 -9.06
N PHE A 184 8.09 34.48 -9.28
CA PHE A 184 8.68 34.68 -10.60
C PHE A 184 10.16 34.32 -10.69
N ARG A 185 10.94 34.47 -9.61
CA ARG A 185 12.39 34.16 -9.63
C ARG A 185 12.74 32.79 -9.06
N TYR A 186 12.18 32.42 -7.92
CA TYR A 186 12.53 31.21 -7.15
C TYR A 186 11.40 30.15 -7.13
N ARG A 187 10.41 30.29 -8.01
CA ARG A 187 9.21 29.45 -8.05
C ARG A 187 9.52 27.96 -8.04
N ASP A 188 10.40 27.52 -8.94
CA ASP A 188 10.70 26.10 -9.08
C ASP A 188 11.47 25.55 -7.87
N SER A 189 12.36 26.34 -7.28
CA SER A 189 13.03 26.00 -6.02
C SER A 189 12.03 25.87 -4.87
N ILE A 190 11.05 26.78 -4.77
CA ILE A 190 10.01 26.70 -3.75
C ILE A 190 9.11 25.48 -3.98
N ARG A 191 8.74 25.16 -5.23
CA ARG A 191 7.97 23.95 -5.54
C ARG A 191 8.74 22.67 -5.17
N LYS A 192 10.06 22.64 -5.41
CA LYS A 192 10.93 21.54 -4.96
C LYS A 192 10.94 21.44 -3.43
N LEU A 193 11.08 22.56 -2.73
CA LEU A 193 11.04 22.61 -1.28
C LEU A 193 9.68 22.10 -0.73
N LEU A 194 8.56 22.55 -1.29
CA LEU A 194 7.23 22.04 -0.92
C LEU A 194 7.15 20.52 -1.10
N ARG A 195 7.72 19.98 -2.18
CA ARG A 195 7.79 18.52 -2.39
C ARG A 195 8.57 17.81 -1.27
N HIS A 196 9.70 18.35 -0.80
CA HIS A 196 10.41 17.79 0.35
C HIS A 196 9.58 17.81 1.63
N ILE A 197 8.81 18.88 1.86
CA ILE A 197 7.91 18.99 3.01
C ILE A 197 6.74 18.00 2.89
N TYR A 198 6.24 17.73 1.68
CA TYR A 198 5.22 16.71 1.45
C TYR A 198 5.75 15.29 1.73
N PHE A 199 7.00 14.98 1.37
CA PHE A 199 7.63 13.72 1.82
C PHE A 199 7.75 13.64 3.34
N LEU A 200 8.14 14.75 3.99
CA LEU A 200 8.21 14.83 5.44
C LEU A 200 6.84 14.57 6.09
N ASP A 201 5.76 15.16 5.57
CA ASP A 201 4.38 14.91 6.00
C ASP A 201 4.02 13.42 5.91
N VAL A 202 4.34 12.77 4.78
CA VAL A 202 4.15 11.32 4.60
C VAL A 202 4.88 10.52 5.67
N TYR A 203 6.17 10.80 5.90
CA TYR A 203 6.96 10.03 6.88
C TYR A 203 6.42 10.19 8.30
N MET A 204 6.03 11.40 8.68
CA MET A 204 5.46 11.67 10.01
C MET A 204 4.06 11.08 10.17
N ALA A 205 3.22 11.12 9.12
CA ALA A 205 1.90 10.50 9.11
C ALA A 205 2.00 8.98 9.29
N VAL A 206 2.88 8.33 8.53
CA VAL A 206 3.10 6.86 8.62
C VAL A 206 3.70 6.48 9.96
N ALA A 207 4.61 7.29 10.51
CA ALA A 207 5.16 7.08 11.85
C ALA A 207 4.06 7.08 12.93
N LYS A 208 3.12 8.03 12.86
CA LYS A 208 1.96 8.08 13.77
C LYS A 208 1.07 6.83 13.62
N VAL A 209 0.85 6.36 12.39
CA VAL A 209 0.10 5.12 12.12
C VAL A 209 0.82 3.90 12.74
N ALA A 210 2.14 3.84 12.63
CA ALA A 210 2.95 2.77 13.21
C ALA A 210 2.70 2.64 14.72
N VAL A 211 2.79 3.77 15.43
CA VAL A 211 2.58 3.83 16.89
C VAL A 211 1.13 3.52 17.24
N ALA A 212 0.16 4.16 16.57
CA ALA A 212 -1.27 4.01 16.88
C ALA A 212 -1.78 2.56 16.70
N HIS A 213 -1.23 1.82 15.73
CA HIS A 213 -1.63 0.46 15.43
C HIS A 213 -0.68 -0.62 15.94
N ASN A 214 0.40 -0.24 16.63
CA ASN A 214 1.50 -1.15 17.03
C ASN A 214 2.06 -1.94 15.84
N PHE A 215 2.17 -1.32 14.67
CA PHE A 215 2.80 -1.93 13.51
C PHE A 215 4.32 -1.94 13.66
N VAL A 216 4.96 -2.95 13.09
CA VAL A 216 6.40 -3.16 13.21
C VAL A 216 7.13 -2.77 11.94
N PHE A 217 8.35 -2.25 12.07
CA PHE A 217 9.18 -1.91 10.93
C PHE A 217 9.86 -3.17 10.37
N PRO A 218 9.62 -3.55 9.11
CA PRO A 218 10.26 -4.72 8.53
C PRO A 218 11.74 -4.47 8.22
N GLU A 219 12.51 -5.53 8.00
CA GLU A 219 13.90 -5.46 7.52
C GLU A 219 14.01 -6.07 6.12
N ALA A 220 14.45 -5.25 5.15
CA ALA A 220 14.65 -5.70 3.78
C ALA A 220 16.07 -6.24 3.59
N MET A 221 16.20 -7.36 2.89
CA MET A 221 17.45 -8.08 2.66
C MET A 221 17.67 -8.29 1.14
N SER A 222 18.90 -8.18 0.64
CA SER A 222 19.23 -8.56 -0.75
C SER A 222 19.34 -10.07 -0.93
N ASN A 223 19.88 -10.76 0.08
CA ASN A 223 19.99 -12.22 0.12
C ASN A 223 19.94 -12.71 1.56
N SER A 224 19.33 -13.87 1.78
CA SER A 224 19.17 -14.50 3.09
C SER A 224 18.84 -15.98 2.91
N ASN A 225 19.07 -16.79 3.94
CA ASN A 225 18.62 -18.19 3.99
C ASN A 225 17.07 -18.28 3.99
N TYR A 226 16.38 -17.17 4.25
CA TYR A 226 14.94 -17.06 4.16
C TYR A 226 14.56 -16.04 3.10
N LEU A 227 13.52 -16.35 2.34
CA LEU A 227 12.85 -15.40 1.49
C LEU A 227 11.96 -14.47 2.32
N VAL A 228 11.27 -15.01 3.33
CA VAL A 228 10.44 -14.25 4.27
C VAL A 228 10.50 -14.90 5.65
N LYS A 229 10.73 -14.12 6.71
CA LYS A 229 10.39 -14.50 8.08
C LYS A 229 9.34 -13.53 8.59
N LEU A 230 8.14 -14.03 8.88
CA LEU A 230 7.02 -13.20 9.27
C LEU A 230 6.34 -13.80 10.50
N ASN A 231 6.50 -13.14 11.65
CA ASN A 231 5.96 -13.61 12.92
C ASN A 231 4.69 -12.83 13.26
N GLY A 232 3.61 -13.56 13.55
CA GLY A 232 2.34 -13.00 14.01
C GLY A 232 1.71 -11.96 13.08
N VAL A 233 1.74 -12.19 11.76
CA VAL A 233 1.02 -11.37 10.78
C VAL A 233 -0.49 -11.50 10.95
N TYR A 234 -1.20 -10.38 10.80
CA TYR A 234 -2.65 -10.33 10.84
C TYR A 234 -3.19 -9.36 9.80
N HIS A 235 -4.47 -9.51 9.44
CA HIS A 235 -5.10 -8.57 8.51
C HIS A 235 -5.42 -7.26 9.24
N PRO A 236 -4.90 -6.09 8.79
CA PRO A 236 -5.00 -4.83 9.56
C PRO A 236 -6.43 -4.29 9.71
N GLN A 237 -7.38 -4.78 8.90
CA GLN A 237 -8.78 -4.35 8.91
C GLN A 237 -9.75 -5.38 9.48
N VAL A 238 -9.29 -6.58 9.82
CA VAL A 238 -10.14 -7.59 10.45
C VAL A 238 -10.11 -7.38 11.96
N LYS A 239 -11.29 -7.14 12.56
CA LYS A 239 -11.41 -7.00 14.02
C LYS A 239 -11.06 -8.32 14.69
N ASN A 240 -10.24 -8.27 15.75
CA ASN A 240 -9.79 -9.45 16.50
C ASN A 240 -9.15 -10.54 15.60
N ALA A 241 -8.40 -10.12 14.58
CA ALA A 241 -7.70 -11.03 13.68
C ALA A 241 -6.73 -11.95 14.44
N VAL A 242 -6.78 -13.25 14.14
CA VAL A 242 -5.85 -14.24 14.71
C VAL A 242 -4.49 -14.12 14.00
N PRO A 243 -3.40 -13.80 14.73
CA PRO A 243 -2.08 -13.64 14.13
C PRO A 243 -1.48 -15.00 13.74
N ASN A 244 -0.81 -15.05 12.59
CA ASN A 244 -0.18 -16.24 12.04
C ASN A 244 1.32 -16.04 11.85
N THR A 245 2.11 -17.10 12.01
CA THR A 245 3.56 -17.07 11.79
C THR A 245 3.90 -17.94 10.60
N ILE A 246 4.74 -17.43 9.70
CA ILE A 246 5.23 -18.16 8.55
C ILE A 246 6.66 -17.78 8.21
N HIS A 247 7.49 -18.78 7.96
CA HIS A 247 8.85 -18.62 7.46
C HIS A 247 8.93 -19.31 6.12
N ILE A 248 9.48 -18.66 5.10
CA ILE A 248 9.58 -19.17 3.74
C ILE A 248 11.06 -19.12 3.36
N SER A 249 11.62 -20.26 2.98
CA SER A 249 12.99 -20.38 2.49
C SER A 249 13.00 -20.83 1.02
N PRO A 250 14.14 -20.73 0.30
CA PRO A 250 14.26 -21.26 -1.05
C PRO A 250 13.94 -22.77 -1.17
N GLU A 251 14.10 -23.53 -0.09
CA GLU A 251 13.79 -24.96 0.03
C GLU A 251 12.33 -25.23 0.37
N GLY A 252 11.52 -24.19 0.59
CA GLY A 252 10.11 -24.28 0.92
C GLY A 252 9.32 -23.11 0.35
N ASN A 253 9.68 -22.68 -0.87
CA ASN A 253 9.22 -21.44 -1.49
C ASN A 253 7.82 -21.54 -2.11
N VAL A 254 7.26 -22.75 -2.18
CA VAL A 254 5.89 -22.99 -2.62
C VAL A 254 5.05 -23.45 -1.42
N ILE A 255 4.04 -22.67 -1.07
CA ILE A 255 3.06 -22.98 -0.05
C ILE A 255 1.80 -23.50 -0.75
N PHE A 256 1.47 -24.75 -0.48
CA PHE A 256 0.23 -25.38 -0.90
C PHE A 256 -0.77 -25.32 0.27
N LEU A 257 -1.74 -24.43 0.17
CA LEU A 257 -2.67 -24.09 1.25
C LEU A 257 -4.01 -24.82 1.06
N THR A 258 -4.44 -25.57 2.07
CA THR A 258 -5.73 -26.29 2.06
C THR A 258 -6.60 -25.93 3.26
N GLY A 259 -7.87 -26.34 3.24
CA GLY A 259 -8.83 -26.11 4.33
C GLY A 259 -10.19 -25.64 3.82
N ALA A 260 -11.18 -25.60 4.69
CA ALA A 260 -12.53 -25.14 4.35
C ALA A 260 -12.55 -23.66 3.88
N ASN A 261 -13.54 -23.25 3.08
CA ASN A 261 -13.64 -21.86 2.60
C ASN A 261 -13.78 -20.84 3.73
N MET A 262 -14.53 -21.20 4.77
CA MET A 262 -14.76 -20.35 5.94
C MET A 262 -13.59 -20.39 6.95
N ALA A 263 -12.57 -21.21 6.73
CA ALA A 263 -11.43 -21.34 7.65
C ALA A 263 -10.44 -20.16 7.61
N GLY A 264 -10.62 -19.22 6.66
CA GLY A 264 -9.84 -17.98 6.59
C GLY A 264 -8.66 -17.99 5.62
N LYS A 265 -8.61 -18.92 4.65
CA LYS A 265 -7.53 -19.03 3.64
C LYS A 265 -7.26 -17.70 2.93
N SER A 266 -8.30 -17.10 2.34
CA SER A 266 -8.17 -15.85 1.59
C SER A 266 -7.77 -14.68 2.51
N THR A 267 -8.22 -14.66 3.76
CA THR A 267 -7.80 -13.67 4.75
C THR A 267 -6.31 -13.79 5.07
N PHE A 268 -5.80 -15.00 5.27
CA PHE A 268 -4.37 -15.24 5.49
C PHE A 268 -3.55 -14.81 4.26
N MET A 269 -3.95 -15.24 3.05
CA MET A 269 -3.28 -14.86 1.81
C MET A 269 -3.23 -13.35 1.60
N LYS A 270 -4.33 -12.64 1.87
CA LYS A 270 -4.36 -11.17 1.85
C LYS A 270 -3.46 -10.55 2.92
N SER A 271 -3.43 -11.10 4.13
CA SER A 271 -2.59 -10.60 5.22
C SER A 271 -1.10 -10.69 4.85
N LEU A 272 -0.66 -11.84 4.36
CA LEU A 272 0.71 -12.05 3.88
C LEU A 272 1.05 -11.11 2.71
N SER A 273 0.13 -10.99 1.75
CA SER A 273 0.33 -10.14 0.57
C SER A 273 0.41 -8.66 0.91
N ILE A 274 -0.47 -8.18 1.80
CA ILE A 274 -0.47 -6.80 2.29
C ILE A 274 0.83 -6.52 3.05
N ALA A 275 1.28 -7.43 3.92
CA ALA A 275 2.53 -7.26 4.65
C ALA A 275 3.73 -7.12 3.70
N LEU A 276 3.85 -7.98 2.69
CA LEU A 276 4.91 -7.88 1.68
C LEU A 276 4.79 -6.61 0.83
N TYR A 277 3.58 -6.25 0.41
CA TYR A 277 3.35 -5.04 -0.40
C TYR A 277 3.74 -3.77 0.36
N THR A 278 3.28 -3.63 1.60
CA THR A 278 3.60 -2.49 2.47
C THR A 278 5.08 -2.46 2.86
N ALA A 279 5.70 -3.62 3.09
CA ALA A 279 7.14 -3.69 3.35
C ALA A 279 7.96 -3.19 2.15
N HIS A 280 7.55 -3.52 0.92
CA HIS A 280 8.14 -2.99 -0.31
C HIS A 280 7.92 -1.48 -0.50
N MET A 281 6.91 -0.90 0.13
CA MET A 281 6.77 0.55 0.21
C MET A 281 7.70 1.19 1.25
N GLY A 282 8.42 0.40 2.05
CA GLY A 282 9.22 0.88 3.18
C GLY A 282 8.38 1.37 4.35
N PHE A 283 7.16 0.83 4.52
CA PHE A 283 6.21 1.21 5.56
C PHE A 283 6.16 0.14 6.68
N PRO A 284 5.69 0.48 7.89
CA PRO A 284 5.50 -0.49 8.96
C PRO A 284 4.36 -1.47 8.62
N VAL A 285 4.41 -2.68 9.15
CA VAL A 285 3.49 -3.78 8.81
C VAL A 285 2.73 -4.32 10.02
N ALA A 286 1.54 -4.87 9.78
CA ALA A 286 0.69 -5.51 10.77
C ALA A 286 1.20 -6.92 11.14
N ALA A 287 2.28 -6.98 11.92
CA ALA A 287 2.92 -8.20 12.39
C ALA A 287 3.66 -7.98 13.72
N LYS A 288 4.24 -9.03 14.30
CA LYS A 288 5.17 -8.92 15.45
C LYS A 288 6.62 -8.74 15.03
N GLN A 289 7.02 -9.31 13.89
CA GLN A 289 8.36 -9.17 13.31
C GLN A 289 8.30 -9.53 11.83
N MET A 290 9.11 -8.87 11.00
CA MET A 290 9.24 -9.19 9.58
C MET A 290 10.66 -8.95 9.07
N GLU A 291 11.24 -9.98 8.45
CA GLU A 291 12.43 -9.90 7.59
C GLU A 291 12.03 -10.45 6.22
N PHE A 292 12.47 -9.83 5.12
CA PHE A 292 12.13 -10.31 3.79
C PHE A 292 13.22 -10.02 2.76
N VAL A 293 13.36 -10.89 1.78
CA VAL A 293 14.19 -10.65 0.60
C VAL A 293 13.43 -9.76 -0.37
N VAL A 294 14.10 -8.75 -0.90
CA VAL A 294 13.51 -7.82 -1.87
C VAL A 294 13.13 -8.56 -3.15
N LEU A 295 11.86 -8.43 -3.52
CA LEU A 295 11.24 -8.94 -4.73
C LEU A 295 11.13 -7.89 -5.83
N ASP A 296 11.06 -8.36 -7.07
CA ASP A 296 10.81 -7.55 -8.25
C ASP A 296 9.32 -7.28 -8.47
N GLY A 297 8.41 -7.99 -7.81
CA GLY A 297 6.98 -7.76 -7.98
C GLY A 297 6.06 -8.71 -7.22
N ILE A 298 4.77 -8.35 -7.19
CA ILE A 298 3.69 -9.14 -6.56
C ILE A 298 2.51 -9.27 -7.52
N TYR A 299 2.01 -10.51 -7.65
CA TYR A 299 0.81 -10.83 -8.41
C TYR A 299 -0.14 -11.71 -7.60
N THR A 300 -1.40 -11.30 -7.49
CA THR A 300 -2.43 -12.12 -6.84
C THR A 300 -3.56 -12.48 -7.81
N THR A 301 -4.23 -13.58 -7.49
CA THR A 301 -5.47 -14.03 -8.12
C THR A 301 -6.35 -14.58 -7.01
N ILE A 302 -7.04 -13.71 -6.26
CA ILE A 302 -7.87 -14.12 -5.12
C ILE A 302 -9.36 -14.05 -5.48
N ASN A 303 -9.80 -12.93 -6.08
CA ASN A 303 -11.18 -12.75 -6.52
C ASN A 303 -11.18 -12.30 -7.98
N LEU A 304 -11.16 -13.25 -8.92
CA LEU A 304 -11.42 -12.94 -10.32
C LEU A 304 -12.91 -12.60 -10.47
N PRO A 305 -13.27 -11.35 -10.80
CA PRO A 305 -14.66 -11.02 -11.05
C PRO A 305 -15.13 -11.71 -12.33
N ASP A 306 -16.37 -12.21 -12.32
CA ASP A 306 -17.02 -12.71 -13.53
C ASP A 306 -17.12 -11.56 -14.54
N ASN A 307 -16.41 -11.66 -15.65
CA ASN A 307 -16.38 -10.62 -16.67
C ASN A 307 -17.27 -11.01 -17.85
N LEU A 308 -18.59 -10.90 -17.64
CA LEU A 308 -19.63 -11.22 -18.64
C LEU A 308 -19.44 -10.45 -19.96
N GLY A 309 -18.77 -9.29 -19.94
CA GLY A 309 -18.59 -8.41 -21.10
C GLY A 309 -17.49 -8.80 -22.09
N MET A 310 -16.53 -9.67 -21.72
CA MET A 310 -15.44 -10.06 -22.63
C MET A 310 -15.70 -11.36 -23.42
N GLY A 311 -16.82 -12.05 -23.18
CA GLY A 311 -17.15 -13.32 -23.85
C GLY A 311 -16.16 -14.48 -23.57
N ALA A 312 -15.15 -14.26 -22.72
CA ALA A 312 -14.20 -15.27 -22.29
C ALA A 312 -14.75 -15.99 -21.05
N SER A 313 -14.68 -17.33 -21.04
CA SER A 313 -15.01 -18.11 -19.85
C SER A 313 -14.07 -17.73 -18.68
N HIS A 314 -14.56 -17.83 -17.44
CA HIS A 314 -13.77 -17.60 -16.23
C HIS A 314 -12.42 -18.34 -16.28
N PHE A 315 -12.43 -19.58 -16.76
CA PHE A 315 -11.23 -20.39 -16.97
C PHE A 315 -10.22 -19.76 -17.94
N TYR A 316 -10.65 -19.20 -19.07
CA TYR A 316 -9.71 -18.60 -20.02
C TYR A 316 -9.05 -17.34 -19.44
N ALA A 317 -9.78 -16.56 -18.63
CA ALA A 317 -9.20 -15.43 -17.91
C ALA A 317 -8.11 -15.88 -16.90
N GLU A 318 -8.33 -16.99 -16.18
CA GLU A 318 -7.32 -17.61 -15.32
C GLU A 318 -6.09 -18.07 -16.12
N VAL A 319 -6.29 -18.69 -17.28
CA VAL A 319 -5.18 -19.12 -18.16
C VAL A 319 -4.36 -17.93 -18.64
N LEU A 320 -5.00 -16.84 -19.07
CA LEU A 320 -4.30 -15.61 -19.46
C LEU A 320 -3.54 -14.98 -18.30
N ARG A 321 -4.08 -15.07 -17.08
CA ARG A 321 -3.41 -14.63 -15.85
C ARG A 321 -2.13 -15.42 -15.58
N VAL A 322 -2.21 -16.74 -15.62
CA VAL A 322 -1.06 -17.65 -15.47
C VAL A 322 -0.03 -17.42 -16.57
N LYS A 323 -0.46 -17.23 -17.83
CA LYS A 323 0.42 -16.92 -18.97
C LYS A 323 1.22 -15.64 -18.74
N LYS A 324 0.58 -14.57 -18.25
CA LYS A 324 1.26 -13.31 -17.91
C LYS A 324 2.33 -13.54 -16.84
N ILE A 325 1.98 -14.23 -15.76
CA ILE A 325 2.89 -14.53 -14.65
C ILE A 325 4.07 -15.40 -15.13
N ALA A 326 3.83 -16.40 -15.96
CA ALA A 326 4.88 -17.21 -16.58
C ALA A 326 5.85 -16.38 -17.43
N HIS A 327 5.37 -15.37 -18.15
CA HIS A 327 6.23 -14.45 -18.90
C HIS A 327 7.10 -13.57 -17.98
N GLU A 328 6.55 -13.09 -16.86
CA GLU A 328 7.33 -12.34 -15.87
C GLU A 328 8.42 -13.21 -15.22
N LEU A 329 8.08 -14.47 -14.87
CA LEU A 329 9.03 -15.44 -14.31
C LEU A 329 10.11 -15.87 -15.31
N SER A 330 9.81 -15.92 -16.61
CA SER A 330 10.80 -16.27 -17.64
C SER A 330 11.89 -15.21 -17.81
N GLN A 331 11.64 -13.97 -17.34
CA GLN A 331 12.62 -12.88 -17.27
C GLN A 331 13.51 -12.96 -16.00
N ASN A 332 13.48 -14.08 -15.27
CA ASN A 332 14.23 -14.31 -14.02
C ASN A 332 13.90 -13.33 -12.87
N LYS A 333 12.74 -12.67 -12.91
CA LYS A 333 12.25 -11.84 -11.82
C LYS A 333 11.98 -12.67 -10.56
N LYS A 334 12.32 -12.12 -9.39
CA LYS A 334 11.94 -12.64 -8.07
C LYS A 334 10.54 -12.15 -7.74
N LEU A 335 9.54 -13.02 -7.78
CA LEU A 335 8.14 -12.62 -7.62
C LEU A 335 7.52 -13.26 -6.38
N PHE A 336 6.53 -12.60 -5.78
CA PHE A 336 5.59 -13.24 -4.88
C PHE A 336 4.22 -13.36 -5.55
N ILE A 337 3.75 -14.60 -5.65
CA ILE A 337 2.60 -14.95 -6.46
C ILE A 337 1.59 -15.71 -5.60
N VAL A 338 0.33 -15.28 -5.67
CA VAL A 338 -0.78 -15.91 -4.94
C VAL A 338 -1.86 -16.34 -5.90
N PHE A 339 -2.29 -17.59 -5.79
CA PHE A 339 -3.47 -18.13 -6.47
C PHE A 339 -4.44 -18.69 -5.44
N ASP A 340 -5.66 -18.18 -5.42
CA ASP A 340 -6.78 -18.76 -4.68
C ASP A 340 -7.63 -19.61 -5.63
N GLU A 341 -7.78 -20.89 -5.32
CA GLU A 341 -8.61 -21.84 -6.07
C GLU A 341 -8.27 -21.90 -7.57
N LEU A 342 -7.00 -22.19 -7.88
CA LEU A 342 -6.50 -22.25 -9.26
C LEU A 342 -7.37 -23.16 -10.15
N PHE A 343 -7.85 -22.63 -11.29
CA PHE A 343 -8.61 -23.34 -12.32
C PHE A 343 -10.00 -23.84 -11.90
N ARG A 344 -10.69 -23.10 -11.01
CA ARG A 344 -12.09 -23.41 -10.61
C ARG A 344 -13.09 -23.42 -11.77
N GLY A 345 -12.76 -22.82 -12.91
CA GLY A 345 -13.66 -22.68 -14.07
C GLY A 345 -13.72 -23.88 -15.03
N THR A 346 -13.02 -25.00 -14.75
CA THR A 346 -12.95 -26.17 -15.65
C THR A 346 -13.32 -27.48 -14.93
N ASN A 347 -13.30 -28.60 -15.64
CA ASN A 347 -13.53 -29.93 -15.08
C ASN A 347 -12.46 -30.26 -14.02
N VAL A 348 -12.87 -30.92 -12.93
CA VAL A 348 -12.01 -31.34 -11.80
C VAL A 348 -10.76 -32.07 -12.28
N LYS A 349 -10.86 -32.93 -13.31
CA LYS A 349 -9.70 -33.66 -13.85
C LYS A 349 -8.68 -32.71 -14.49
N ASP A 350 -9.15 -31.77 -15.31
CA ASP A 350 -8.27 -30.78 -15.95
C ASP A 350 -7.66 -29.83 -14.92
N ALA A 351 -8.45 -29.40 -13.94
CA ALA A 351 -7.98 -28.55 -12.84
C ALA A 351 -6.92 -29.26 -11.98
N TYR A 352 -7.10 -30.56 -11.71
CA TYR A 352 -6.13 -31.40 -11.02
C TYR A 352 -4.81 -31.50 -11.78
N GLU A 353 -4.86 -31.89 -13.06
CA GLU A 353 -3.66 -32.04 -13.91
C GLU A 353 -2.92 -30.71 -14.07
N ALA A 354 -3.66 -29.62 -14.32
CA ALA A 354 -3.11 -28.29 -14.47
C ALA A 354 -2.49 -27.75 -13.17
N THR A 355 -3.12 -28.00 -12.01
CA THR A 355 -2.57 -27.61 -10.70
C THR A 355 -1.23 -28.27 -10.45
N ILE A 356 -1.10 -29.58 -10.71
CA ILE A 356 0.16 -30.30 -10.54
C ILE A 356 1.23 -29.74 -11.50
N ALA A 357 0.89 -29.58 -12.78
CA ALA A 357 1.84 -29.12 -13.79
C ALA A 357 2.37 -27.70 -13.48
N ILE A 358 1.49 -26.77 -13.17
CA ILE A 358 1.85 -25.37 -12.87
C ILE A 358 2.61 -25.28 -11.55
N THR A 359 2.17 -25.98 -10.50
CA THR A 359 2.88 -25.98 -9.21
C THR A 359 4.29 -26.57 -9.34
N THR A 360 4.45 -27.65 -10.10
CA THR A 360 5.76 -28.24 -10.40
C THR A 360 6.66 -27.25 -11.15
N ALA A 361 6.11 -26.52 -12.12
CA ALA A 361 6.86 -25.50 -12.84
C ALA A 361 7.28 -24.33 -11.92
N PHE A 362 6.41 -23.89 -11.01
CA PHE A 362 6.73 -22.86 -10.03
C PHE A 362 7.75 -23.31 -8.99
N ALA A 363 7.70 -24.57 -8.56
CA ALA A 363 8.68 -25.15 -7.65
C ALA A 363 10.12 -25.08 -8.22
N SER A 364 10.29 -25.07 -9.55
CA SER A 364 11.61 -24.86 -10.17
C SER A 364 12.18 -23.45 -9.98
N ARG A 365 11.35 -22.46 -9.60
CA ARG A 365 11.71 -21.05 -9.42
C ARG A 365 12.00 -20.72 -7.95
N LYS A 366 13.10 -21.26 -7.42
CA LYS A 366 13.48 -21.17 -5.99
C LYS A 366 13.71 -19.75 -5.45
N ASN A 367 13.89 -18.76 -6.32
CA ASN A 367 14.06 -17.35 -5.97
C ASN A 367 12.73 -16.58 -5.86
N SER A 368 11.60 -17.22 -6.14
CA SER A 368 10.25 -16.66 -6.10
C SER A 368 9.40 -17.40 -5.08
N LEU A 369 8.38 -16.74 -4.56
CA LEU A 369 7.49 -17.25 -3.54
C LEU A 369 6.10 -17.49 -4.14
N PHE A 370 5.51 -18.62 -3.80
CA PHE A 370 4.21 -19.01 -4.34
C PHE A 370 3.29 -19.44 -3.21
N VAL A 371 2.06 -18.95 -3.20
CA VAL A 371 0.99 -19.45 -2.34
C VAL A 371 -0.15 -19.89 -3.24
N ILE A 372 -0.48 -21.18 -3.18
CA ILE A 372 -1.47 -21.82 -4.03
C ILE A 372 -2.50 -22.46 -3.12
N SER A 373 -3.71 -21.91 -3.10
CA SER A 373 -4.87 -22.49 -2.43
C SER A 373 -5.65 -23.36 -3.41
N THR A 374 -6.12 -24.53 -2.96
CA THR A 374 -6.94 -25.42 -3.78
C THR A 374 -7.90 -26.26 -2.92
N HIS A 375 -8.98 -26.72 -3.58
CA HIS A 375 -9.90 -27.74 -3.06
C HIS A 375 -9.51 -29.16 -3.47
N ILE A 376 -8.53 -29.29 -4.37
CA ILE A 376 -8.13 -30.57 -4.95
C ILE A 376 -7.02 -31.18 -4.09
N ILE A 377 -7.42 -31.84 -3.01
CA ILE A 377 -6.52 -32.44 -2.01
C ILE A 377 -5.59 -33.47 -2.65
N GLU A 378 -6.11 -34.24 -3.61
CA GLU A 378 -5.38 -35.29 -4.33
C GLU A 378 -4.16 -34.73 -5.06
N ALA A 379 -4.21 -33.48 -5.54
CA ALA A 379 -3.08 -32.84 -6.20
C ALA A 379 -1.92 -32.62 -5.22
N GLY A 380 -2.24 -32.39 -3.94
CA GLY A 380 -1.25 -32.21 -2.88
C GLY A 380 -0.43 -33.48 -2.63
N GLU A 381 -1.07 -34.65 -2.61
CA GLU A 381 -0.37 -35.94 -2.41
C GLU A 381 0.65 -36.20 -3.52
N VAL A 382 0.27 -35.97 -4.79
CA VAL A 382 1.22 -36.12 -5.92
C VAL A 382 2.35 -35.10 -5.86
N LEU A 383 2.06 -33.86 -5.47
CA LEU A 383 3.09 -32.82 -5.35
C LEU A 383 4.09 -33.13 -4.24
N LYS A 384 3.65 -33.77 -3.15
CA LYS A 384 4.51 -34.19 -2.04
C LYS A 384 5.57 -35.19 -2.46
N GLU A 385 5.23 -36.09 -3.39
CA GLU A 385 6.17 -37.06 -3.96
C GLU A 385 7.11 -36.43 -5.00
N ARG A 386 6.62 -35.42 -5.75
CA ARG A 386 7.35 -34.84 -6.89
C ARG A 386 8.26 -33.67 -6.55
N CYS A 387 7.90 -32.86 -5.54
CA CYS A 387 8.55 -31.58 -5.27
C CYS A 387 8.92 -31.44 -3.79
N ALA A 388 10.21 -31.59 -3.48
CA ALA A 388 10.71 -31.49 -2.11
C ALA A 388 10.55 -30.09 -1.48
N ASN A 389 10.39 -29.04 -2.29
CA ASN A 389 10.25 -27.65 -1.84
C ASN A 389 8.82 -27.11 -1.82
N VAL A 390 7.83 -28.00 -1.94
CA VAL A 390 6.43 -27.68 -1.68
C VAL A 390 6.13 -27.94 -0.22
N ARG A 391 5.69 -26.92 0.50
CA ARG A 391 5.23 -26.99 1.88
C ARG A 391 3.71 -27.02 1.92
N PHE A 392 3.17 -27.92 2.70
CA PHE A 392 1.73 -28.12 2.83
C PHE A 392 1.28 -27.48 4.12
N LEU A 393 0.40 -26.49 4.01
CA LEU A 393 -0.19 -25.80 5.14
C LEU A 393 -1.71 -25.90 5.06
N TYR A 394 -2.38 -25.88 6.21
CA TYR A 394 -3.83 -25.83 6.24
C TYR A 394 -4.36 -25.02 7.43
N LEU A 395 -5.61 -24.59 7.32
CA LEU A 395 -6.36 -23.95 8.40
C LEU A 395 -7.39 -24.95 8.93
N PRO A 396 -7.21 -25.54 10.13
CA PRO A 396 -8.04 -26.61 10.63
C PRO A 396 -9.43 -26.13 11.02
N THR A 397 -10.42 -26.96 10.72
CA THR A 397 -11.77 -26.86 11.28
C THR A 397 -11.90 -27.91 12.38
N ARG A 398 -12.19 -27.48 13.61
CA ARG A 398 -12.41 -28.39 14.74
C ARG A 398 -13.90 -28.55 15.01
N MET A 399 -14.36 -29.74 15.36
CA MET A 399 -15.75 -29.97 15.70
C MET A 399 -15.99 -29.74 17.20
N ASN A 400 -16.97 -28.91 17.54
CA ASN A 400 -17.52 -28.80 18.88
C ASN A 400 -18.95 -29.38 18.87
N GLY A 401 -19.07 -30.67 19.18
CA GLY A 401 -20.30 -31.42 18.92
C GLY A 401 -20.61 -31.49 17.42
N SER A 402 -21.75 -30.95 17.00
CA SER A 402 -22.14 -30.84 15.58
C SER A 402 -21.68 -29.53 14.91
N GLN A 403 -21.15 -28.57 15.67
CA GLN A 403 -20.79 -27.26 15.12
C GLN A 403 -19.32 -27.19 14.70
N PRO A 404 -19.02 -26.75 13.46
CA PRO A 404 -17.65 -26.49 13.03
C PRO A 404 -17.13 -25.19 13.66
N VAL A 405 -15.94 -25.26 14.25
CA VAL A 405 -15.20 -24.14 14.85
C VAL A 405 -13.93 -23.90 14.04
N TYR A 406 -13.79 -22.70 13.49
CA TYR A 406 -12.62 -22.30 12.71
C TYR A 406 -11.56 -21.68 13.62
N THR A 407 -10.36 -22.25 13.61
CA THR A 407 -9.26 -21.79 14.49
C THR A 407 -8.52 -20.57 13.95
N TYR A 408 -8.62 -20.33 12.63
CA TYR A 408 -7.89 -19.29 11.90
C TYR A 408 -6.36 -19.32 12.08
N THR A 409 -5.81 -20.45 12.52
CA THR A 409 -4.37 -20.64 12.80
C THR A 409 -3.78 -21.65 11.82
N LEU A 410 -2.68 -21.30 11.16
CA LEU A 410 -1.98 -22.20 10.25
C LEU A 410 -1.36 -23.38 10.98
N GLU A 411 -1.55 -24.57 10.41
CA GLU A 411 -0.89 -25.81 10.82
C GLU A 411 -0.20 -26.47 9.61
N GLU A 412 0.82 -27.29 9.87
CA GLU A 412 1.52 -28.07 8.84
C GLU A 412 0.71 -29.30 8.44
N GLY A 413 0.65 -29.57 7.15
CA GLY A 413 -0.02 -30.74 6.58
C GLY A 413 -1.05 -30.40 5.50
N ILE A 414 -1.76 -31.44 5.08
CA ILE A 414 -2.88 -31.35 4.15
C ILE A 414 -4.15 -31.64 4.95
N THR A 415 -5.19 -30.82 4.76
CA THR A 415 -6.45 -31.01 5.49
C THR A 415 -7.11 -32.35 5.15
N ASN A 416 -7.78 -32.96 6.13
CA ASN A 416 -8.68 -34.10 5.94
C ASN A 416 -10.17 -33.67 6.01
N ASP A 417 -10.44 -32.36 6.07
CA ASP A 417 -11.77 -31.81 6.36
C ASP A 417 -12.73 -32.00 5.17
N ARG A 418 -13.69 -32.94 5.28
CA ARG A 418 -14.82 -33.09 4.34
C ARG A 418 -16.12 -32.54 4.93
N HIS A 419 -16.12 -31.25 5.30
CA HIS A 419 -17.22 -30.66 6.10
C HIS A 419 -18.39 -30.08 5.30
N GLY A 420 -18.37 -30.10 3.96
CA GLY A 420 -19.44 -29.53 3.13
C GLY A 420 -20.83 -30.13 3.42
N MET A 421 -20.92 -31.46 3.54
CA MET A 421 -22.19 -32.12 3.88
C MET A 421 -22.64 -31.86 5.32
N ILE A 422 -21.71 -31.69 6.26
CA ILE A 422 -22.02 -31.36 7.65
C ILE A 422 -22.70 -29.98 7.73
N ILE A 423 -22.21 -29.01 6.94
CA ILE A 423 -22.82 -27.68 6.86
C ILE A 423 -24.24 -27.80 6.28
N ILE A 424 -24.43 -28.53 5.17
CA ILE A 424 -25.75 -28.76 4.55
C ILE A 424 -26.73 -29.41 5.56
N SER A 425 -26.25 -30.38 6.33
CA SER A 425 -27.04 -31.03 7.37
C SER A 425 -27.40 -30.08 8.52
N ASN A 426 -26.47 -29.25 8.97
CA ASN A 426 -26.68 -28.27 10.06
C ASN A 426 -27.67 -27.17 9.69
N GLU A 427 -27.67 -26.72 8.43
CA GLU A 427 -28.65 -25.75 7.92
C GLU A 427 -30.06 -26.36 7.75
N GLY A 428 -30.23 -27.66 8.01
CA GLY A 428 -31.54 -28.33 7.96
C GLY A 428 -32.15 -28.38 6.56
N ILE A 429 -31.35 -28.15 5.51
CA ILE A 429 -31.84 -28.02 4.12
C ILE A 429 -32.63 -29.27 3.71
N LEU A 430 -32.10 -30.45 4.00
CA LEU A 430 -32.78 -31.72 3.69
C LEU A 430 -34.11 -31.86 4.45
N ASN A 431 -34.13 -31.48 5.74
CA ASN A 431 -35.35 -31.53 6.56
C ASN A 431 -36.43 -30.57 6.03
N ILE A 432 -36.03 -29.37 5.58
CA ILE A 432 -36.94 -28.38 4.98
C ILE A 432 -37.55 -28.92 3.67
N LEU A 433 -36.72 -29.51 2.80
CA LEU A 433 -37.16 -30.08 1.53
C LEU A 433 -38.09 -31.29 1.74
N GLU A 434 -37.78 -32.16 2.71
CA GLU A 434 -38.63 -33.30 3.08
C GLU A 434 -39.98 -32.87 3.66
N ALA A 435 -40.01 -31.82 4.47
CA ALA A 435 -41.26 -31.27 5.01
C ALA A 435 -42.20 -30.74 3.90
N GLY A 436 -41.64 -30.11 2.86
CA GLY A 436 -42.40 -29.62 1.71
C GLY A 436 -43.01 -30.74 0.85
N LEU A 437 -42.36 -31.90 0.77
CA LEU A 437 -42.90 -33.08 0.06
C LEU A 437 -44.07 -33.71 0.84
N LYS A 438 -43.95 -33.84 2.17
CA LYS A 438 -45.02 -34.38 3.01
C LYS A 438 -46.31 -33.55 2.98
N GLN A 439 -46.22 -32.24 2.74
CA GLN A 439 -47.41 -31.38 2.58
C GLN A 439 -48.10 -31.54 1.22
N ARG A 440 -47.38 -31.93 0.15
CA ARG A 440 -47.96 -32.17 -1.18
C ARG A 440 -48.59 -33.55 -1.35
N SER A 441 -48.19 -34.54 -0.54
CA SER A 441 -48.74 -35.91 -0.57
C SER A 441 -50.09 -36.05 0.17
N VAL A 442 -50.61 -34.98 0.76
CA VAL A 442 -51.85 -34.95 1.55
C VAL A 442 -52.96 -34.14 0.84
N VAL A 443 -52.77 -33.82 -0.44
CA VAL A 443 -53.80 -33.18 -1.29
C VAL A 443 -54.35 -34.18 -2.30
#